data_AF-A0A5K0Z5V3-F1
#
_entry.id   AF-A0A5K0Z5V3-F1
#
_cell.length_a   1.000
_cell.length_b   1.000
_cell.length_c   1.000
_cell.angle_alpha   90.00
_cell.angle_beta   90.00
_cell.angle_gamma   90.00
#
_symmetry.space_group_name_H-M   'P 1'
#
loop_
_entity.id
_entity.type
_entity.pdbx_description
1 polymer ?
#
loop_
_entity_poly.entity_id
_entity_poly.type
_entity_poly.pdbx_seq_one_letter_code
_entity_poly.pdbx_strand_id
1 'polypeptide(L)' 'IKGTTAVEMAFGLHWYLKYWCGAHISWDKTGGPQLASVPRQGSLPHVGRKGVKIQRPVPWSYYQNVVTSS' A
#
# COMPACT_ATOMS: atom_id res chain seq x y z
N ILE A 1 -3.97 11.35 -1.69
CA ILE A 1 -4.62 10.01 -1.62
C ILE A 1 -5.99 10.22 -1.00
N LYS A 2 -7.05 9.60 -1.52
CA LYS A 2 -8.42 9.76 -1.04
C LYS A 2 -9.10 8.39 -1.02
N GLY A 3 -9.98 8.17 -0.05
CA GLY A 3 -10.79 6.96 0.11
C GLY A 3 -12.02 7.27 0.95
N THR A 4 -13.03 6.42 0.88
CA THR A 4 -14.26 6.51 1.70
C THR A 4 -14.05 5.98 3.12
N THR A 5 -13.04 5.13 3.31
CA THR A 5 -12.64 4.57 4.61
C THR A 5 -11.14 4.74 4.86
N ALA A 6 -10.72 4.60 6.12
CA ALA A 6 -9.30 4.59 6.48
C ALA A 6 -8.53 3.46 5.78
N VAL A 7 -9.15 2.30 5.61
CA VAL A 7 -8.55 1.15 4.91
C VAL A 7 -8.27 1.48 3.45
N GLU A 8 -9.17 2.18 2.77
CA GLU A 8 -8.96 2.62 1.38
C GLU A 8 -7.85 3.66 1.26
N MET A 9 -7.73 4.57 2.24
CA MET A 9 -6.62 5.53 2.27
C MET A 9 -5.27 4.83 2.50
N ALA A 10 -5.21 3.88 3.43
CA ALA A 10 -4.02 3.07 3.67
C ALA A 10 -3.65 2.22 2.45
N PHE A 11 -4.63 1.62 1.77
CA PHE A 11 -4.42 0.91 0.51
C PHE A 11 -3.84 1.83 -0.57
N GLY A 12 -4.39 3.05 -0.73
CA GLY A 12 -3.86 4.03 -1.68
C GLY A 12 -2.42 4.44 -1.37
N LEU A 13 -2.06 4.54 -0.08
CA LEU A 13 -0.68 4.81 0.36
C LEU A 13 0.24 3.65 0.01
N HIS A 14 -0.16 2.43 0.38
CA HIS A 14 0.59 1.22 0.02
C HIS A 14 0.77 1.08 -1.50
N TRP A 15 -0.27 1.36 -2.29
CA TRP A 15 -0.20 1.34 -3.75
C TRP A 15 0.81 2.36 -4.29
N TYR A 16 0.78 3.59 -3.80
CA TYR A 16 1.74 4.62 -4.20
C TYR A 16 3.17 4.23 -3.85
N LEU A 17 3.41 3.74 -2.63
CA LEU A 17 4.73 3.26 -2.22
C LEU A 17 5.23 2.12 -3.11
N LYS A 18 4.37 1.18 -3.44
CA LYS A 18 4.72 0.03 -4.30
C LYS A 18 5.04 0.44 -5.74
N TYR A 19 4.15 1.18 -6.38
CA TYR A 19 4.23 1.42 -7.83
C TYR A 19 4.95 2.71 -8.22
N TRP A 20 4.96 3.73 -7.36
CA TRP A 20 5.70 4.97 -7.62
C TRP A 20 7.05 5.00 -6.91
N CYS A 21 7.13 4.50 -5.68
CA CYS A 21 8.38 4.54 -4.91
C CYS A 21 9.20 3.23 -4.98
N GLY A 22 8.70 2.18 -5.64
CA GLY A 22 9.39 0.90 -5.75
C GLY A 22 9.61 0.21 -4.40
N ALA A 23 8.77 0.48 -3.40
CA ALA A 23 8.88 -0.09 -2.06
C ALA A 23 8.12 -1.41 -1.94
N HIS A 24 8.50 -2.24 -0.97
CA HIS A 24 7.79 -3.48 -0.64
C HIS A 24 7.63 -3.62 0.87
N ILE A 25 6.45 -4.06 1.31
CA ILE A 25 6.14 -4.27 2.74
C ILE A 25 5.75 -5.73 2.92
N SER A 26 6.46 -6.43 3.80
CA SER A 26 6.22 -7.84 4.09
C SER A 26 6.61 -8.16 5.54
N TRP A 27 6.30 -9.37 6.01
CA TRP A 27 6.79 -9.85 7.30
C TRP A 27 8.30 -10.00 7.28
N ASP A 28 8.95 -9.85 8.43
CA ASP A 28 10.40 -10.07 8.56
C ASP A 28 10.80 -11.49 8.10
N LYS A 29 9.96 -12.48 8.39
CA LYS A 29 10.14 -13.87 7.91
C LYS A 29 10.10 -14.00 6.38
N THR A 30 9.49 -13.06 5.66
CA THR A 30 9.42 -13.02 4.19
C THR A 30 10.33 -11.96 3.58
N GLY A 31 11.34 -11.48 4.34
CA GLY A 31 12.31 -10.48 3.87
C GLY A 31 12.06 -9.05 4.37
N GLY A 32 11.05 -8.85 5.21
CA GLY A 32 10.80 -7.59 5.92
C GLY A 32 10.33 -6.43 5.04
N PRO A 33 10.27 -5.22 5.61
CA PRO A 33 9.99 -4.01 4.87
C PRO A 33 11.22 -3.53 4.08
N GLN A 34 11.08 -3.36 2.77
CA GLN A 34 12.09 -2.79 1.88
C GLN A 34 11.67 -1.36 1.49
N LEU A 35 12.17 -0.38 2.25
CA LEU A 35 11.80 1.04 2.11
C LEU A 35 12.95 1.91 1.58
N ALA A 36 14.13 1.33 1.33
CA ALA A 36 15.31 2.07 0.88
C ALA A 36 15.13 2.77 -0.48
N SER A 37 14.20 2.30 -1.30
CA SER A 37 13.83 2.89 -2.59
C SER A 37 12.95 4.15 -2.46
N VAL A 38 12.36 4.41 -1.29
CA VAL A 38 11.49 5.59 -1.09
C VAL A 38 12.33 6.87 -1.09
N PRO A 39 12.08 7.80 -2.03
CA PRO A 39 12.84 9.04 -2.10
C PRO A 39 12.60 9.94 -0.88
N ARG A 40 13.57 10.82 -0.62
CA ARG A 40 13.43 11.86 0.41
C ARG A 40 12.26 12.79 0.10
N GLN A 41 11.74 13.42 1.15
CA GLN A 41 10.73 14.47 1.02
C GLN A 41 11.21 15.55 0.05
N GLY A 42 10.36 15.95 -0.90
CA GLY A 42 10.68 16.85 -1.99
C GLY A 42 11.07 16.16 -3.32
N SER A 43 11.48 14.89 -3.28
CA SER A 43 11.80 14.09 -4.47
C SER A 43 10.82 12.94 -4.70
N LEU A 44 9.66 12.97 -4.04
CA LEU A 44 8.63 11.96 -4.18
C LEU A 44 8.08 11.95 -5.62
N PRO A 45 7.95 10.77 -6.26
CA PRO A 45 7.53 10.69 -7.65
C PRO A 45 6.12 11.26 -7.86
N HIS A 46 5.98 12.11 -8.86
CA HIS A 46 4.70 12.74 -9.17
C HIS A 46 3.72 11.72 -9.78
N VAL A 47 2.51 11.65 -9.23
CA VAL A 47 1.39 10.96 -9.89
C VAL A 47 0.84 11.90 -10.94
N GLY A 48 0.80 11.46 -12.21
CA GLY A 48 0.36 12.31 -13.32
C GLY A 48 -0.98 12.99 -13.09
N ARG A 49 -1.22 14.13 -13.74
CA ARG A 49 -2.36 15.05 -13.49
C ARG A 49 -3.75 14.40 -13.43
N LYS A 50 -3.99 13.33 -14.21
CA LYS A 50 -5.27 12.60 -14.20
C LYS A 50 -5.48 11.75 -12.94
N GLY A 51 -4.44 11.53 -12.15
CA GLY A 51 -4.45 10.64 -11.00
C GLY A 51 -4.65 9.17 -11.39
N VAL A 52 -4.88 8.34 -10.38
CA VAL A 52 -5.24 6.93 -10.53
C VAL A 52 -6.47 6.67 -9.67
N LYS A 53 -7.47 6.02 -10.25
CA LYS A 53 -8.67 5.55 -9.53
C LYS A 53 -8.65 4.04 -9.51
N ILE A 54 -8.72 3.46 -8.32
CA ILE A 54 -8.83 2.01 -8.11
C ILE A 54 -10.13 1.75 -7.39
N GLN A 55 -10.88 0.76 -7.87
CA GLN A 55 -12.12 0.32 -7.26
C GLN A 55 -11.99 -1.15 -6.92
N ARG A 56 -12.32 -1.51 -5.68
CA ARG A 56 -12.32 -2.91 -5.24
C ARG A 56 -13.45 -3.65 -5.97
N PRO A 57 -13.17 -4.83 -6.55
CA PRO A 57 -14.21 -5.62 -7.19
C PRO A 57 -15.06 -6.40 -6.18
N VAL A 58 -14.60 -6.48 -4.92
CA VAL A 58 -15.24 -7.26 -3.85
C VAL A 58 -15.62 -6.35 -2.67
N PRO A 59 -16.72 -6.68 -1.96
CA PRO A 59 -17.15 -5.90 -0.80
C PRO A 59 -16.20 -6.09 0.40
N TRP A 60 -15.70 -7.30 0.62
CA TRP A 60 -14.94 -7.66 1.82
C TRP A 60 -13.53 -8.17 1.50
N SER A 61 -12.57 -7.82 2.38
CA SER A 61 -11.22 -8.36 2.38
C SER A 61 -10.98 -8.94 3.77
N TYR A 62 -10.86 -10.25 3.86
CA TYR A 62 -10.70 -10.96 5.13
C TYR A 62 -9.28 -11.50 5.25
N TYR A 63 -8.73 -11.43 6.46
CA TYR A 63 -7.43 -11.98 6.79
C TYR A 63 -7.48 -12.62 8.18
N GLN A 64 -6.62 -13.62 8.37
CA GLN A 64 -6.47 -14.54 9.50
C GLN A 64 -7.32 -15.82 9.41
N ASN A 65 -6.71 -16.93 9.84
CA ASN A 65 -7.38 -18.20 10.13
C ASN A 65 -7.54 -18.35 11.65
N VAL A 66 -8.48 -19.18 12.11
CA VAL A 66 -8.70 -19.47 13.53
C VAL A 66 -7.43 -19.95 14.25
N VAL A 67 -6.50 -20.62 13.55
CA VAL A 67 -5.24 -21.10 14.15
C VAL A 67 -4.11 -20.08 14.16
N THR A 68 -4.34 -18.83 13.73
CA THR A 68 -3.28 -17.80 13.68
C THR A 68 -2.86 -17.32 15.07
N SER A 69 -3.75 -17.44 16.07
CA SER A 69 -3.57 -16.93 17.44
C SER A 69 -3.32 -18.02 18.49
N SER A 70 -3.02 -19.25 18.07
CA SER A 70 -2.85 -20.40 18.96
C SER A 70 -1.56 -20.34 19.80
#